data_AF-A0A920UT87-F1
#
_entry.id   AF-A0A920UT87-F1
#
_cell.length_a   1.000
_cell.length_b   1.000
_cell.length_c   1.000
_cell.angle_alpha   90.00
_cell.angle_beta   90.00
_cell.angle_gamma   90.00
#
_symmetry.space_group_name_H-M   'P 1'
#
loop_
_entity.id
_entity.type
_entity.pdbx_description
1 polymer ?
#
loop_
_entity_poly.entity_id
_entity_poly.type
_entity_poly.pdbx_seq_one_letter_code
_entity_poly.pdbx_strand_id
1 'polypeptide(L)' 'MEAFRQEIIVGAVVVYMIFCVLTGLWAMRRTRNTSDFFIAGRGLGPIVVALALFSSTLSGFGFVGGPGLVYSIG' A
#
# COMPACT_ATOMS: atom_id res chain seq x y z
N MET A 1 -19.80 16.13 -15.68
CA MET A 1 -18.91 15.08 -15.16
C MET A 1 -17.43 15.45 -15.25
N GLU A 2 -16.98 16.19 -16.28
CA GLU A 2 -15.59 16.70 -16.37
C GLU A 2 -15.20 17.69 -15.25
N ALA A 3 -16.13 18.56 -14.85
CA ALA A 3 -15.86 19.66 -13.92
C ALA A 3 -15.53 19.27 -12.47
N PHE A 4 -15.79 18.01 -12.06
CA PHE A 4 -15.51 17.52 -10.71
C PHE A 4 -14.40 16.45 -10.67
N ARG A 5 -13.78 16.17 -11.82
CA ARG A 5 -12.87 15.03 -11.95
C ARG A 5 -11.65 15.18 -11.04
N GLN A 6 -11.12 16.39 -10.92
CA GLN A 6 -9.92 16.69 -10.15
C GLN A 6 -10.19 16.55 -8.65
N GLU A 7 -11.34 17.06 -8.21
CA GLU A 7 -11.84 17.03 -6.84
C GLU A 7 -12.08 15.58 -6.39
N ILE A 8 -12.67 14.76 -7.27
CA ILE A 8 -12.88 13.33 -7.01
C ILE A 8 -11.54 12.59 -6.87
N ILE A 9 -10.58 12.84 -7.77
CA ILE A 9 -9.27 12.19 -7.73
C ILE A 9 -8.52 12.56 -6.45
N VAL A 10 -8.41 13.86 -6.16
CA VAL A 10 -7.71 14.34 -4.96
C VAL A 10 -8.43 13.84 -3.70
N GLY A 11 -9.76 13.88 -3.68
CA GLY A 11 -10.56 13.32 -2.59
C GLY A 11 -10.27 11.84 -2.34
N ALA A 12 -10.24 11.02 -3.39
CA ALA A 12 -9.93 9.60 -3.28
C ALA A 12 -8.51 9.34 -2.74
N VAL A 13 -7.51 10.10 -3.22
CA VAL A 13 -6.12 10.00 -2.74
C VAL A 13 -6.02 10.37 -1.26
N VAL A 14 -6.66 11.46 -0.83
CA VAL A 14 -6.68 11.89 0.57
C VAL A 14 -7.33 10.83 1.46
N VAL A 15 -8.47 10.28 1.04
CA VAL A 15 -9.16 9.20 1.78
C VAL A 15 -8.27 7.96 1.92
N TYR A 16 -7.60 7.55 0.84
CA TYR A 16 -6.68 6.42 0.87
C TYR A 16 -5.51 6.66 1.83
N MET A 17 -4.92 7.86 1.81
CA MET A 17 -3.84 8.24 2.73
C MET A 17 -4.28 8.24 4.19
N ILE A 18 -5.44 8.80 4.50
CA ILE A 18 -6.02 8.75 5.85
C ILE A 18 -6.20 7.29 6.29
N PHE A 19 -6.73 6.44 5.40
CA PHE A 19 -6.91 5.03 5.69
C PHE A 19 -5.58 4.33 6.03
N CYS A 20 -4.52 4.55 5.23
CA CYS A 20 -3.18 4.00 5.50
C CYS A 20 -2.60 4.46 6.86
N VAL A 21 -2.79 5.73 7.22
CA VAL A 21 -2.31 6.25 8.51
C VAL A 21 -3.10 5.63 9.66
N LEU A 22 -4.43 5.55 9.55
CA LEU A 22 -5.29 4.98 10.59
C LEU A 22 -4.97 3.49 10.83
N THR A 23 -4.73 2.71 9.78
CA THR A 23 -4.34 1.30 9.92
C THR A 23 -2.98 1.15 10.58
N GLY A 24 -2.02 2.02 10.26
CA GLY A 24 -0.71 2.07 10.92
C GLY A 24 -0.81 2.39 12.42
N LEU A 25 -1.57 3.42 12.78
CA LEU A 25 -1.80 3.80 14.18
C LEU A 25 -2.52 2.70 14.97
N TRP A 26 -3.49 2.05 14.35
CA TRP A 26 -4.22 0.92 14.93
C TRP A 26 -3.32 -0.30 15.15
N ALA A 27 -2.44 -0.60 14.19
CA ALA A 27 -1.46 -1.68 14.31
C ALA A 27 -0.43 -1.39 15.39
N MET A 28 0.07 -0.15 15.46
CA MET A 28 1.02 0.29 16.48
C MET A 28 0.49 0.09 17.90
N ARG A 29 -0.80 0.33 18.14
CA ARG A 29 -1.43 0.07 19.45
C ARG A 29 -1.47 -1.41 19.84
N ARG A 30 -1.37 -2.34 18.89
CA ARG A 30 -1.33 -3.79 19.14
C ARG A 30 0.08 -4.34 19.31
N THR A 31 1.10 -3.64 18.84
CA THR A 31 2.49 -4.06 18.99
C THR A 31 2.93 -3.84 20.43
N ARG A 32 3.13 -4.93 21.18
CA ARG A 32 3.65 -4.87 22.57
C ARG A 32 5.08 -5.38 22.69
N ASN A 33 5.43 -6.40 21.89
CA ASN A 33 6.73 -7.05 21.96
C ASN A 33 7.44 -7.06 20.60
N THR A 34 8.75 -7.36 20.62
CA THR A 34 9.60 -7.49 19.43
C THR A 34 9.07 -8.54 18.44
N SER A 35 8.51 -9.65 18.92
CA SER A 35 7.88 -10.68 18.06
C SER A 35 6.68 -10.15 17.27
N ASP A 36 5.92 -9.24 17.87
CA ASP A 36 4.73 -8.65 17.26
C ASP A 36 5.13 -7.61 16.21
N PHE A 37 6.28 -6.97 16.40
CA PHE A 37 6.82 -6.01 15.45
C PHE A 37 7.37 -6.71 14.19
N PHE A 38 8.14 -7.80 14.35
CA PHE A 38 8.79 -8.46 13.20
C PHE A 38 7.87 -9.41 12.43
N ILE A 39 6.98 -10.14 13.12
CA ILE A 39 6.20 -11.24 12.51
C ILE A 39 4.69 -11.10 12.79
N ALA A 40 4.25 -9.96 13.32
CA ALA A 40 2.85 -9.75 13.72
C ALA A 40 2.33 -10.89 14.63
N GLY A 41 3.20 -11.38 15.52
CA GLY A 41 2.87 -12.41 16.51
C GLY A 41 2.57 -13.79 15.91
N ARG A 42 2.91 -14.04 14.63
CA ARG A 42 2.55 -15.26 13.87
C ARG A 42 1.03 -15.46 13.69
N GLY A 43 0.24 -14.41 13.90
CA GLY A 43 -1.23 -14.47 13.82
C GLY A 43 -1.80 -14.20 12.43
N LEU A 44 -0.97 -13.77 11.46
CA LEU A 44 -1.43 -13.49 10.10
C LEU A 44 -1.51 -14.79 9.28
N GLY A 45 -2.68 -15.06 8.70
CA GLY A 45 -2.90 -16.25 7.88
C GLY A 45 -2.07 -16.24 6.58
N PRO A 46 -1.83 -17.41 5.95
CA PRO A 46 -0.93 -17.54 4.79
C PRO A 46 -1.26 -16.61 3.62
N ILE A 47 -2.55 -16.40 3.33
CA ILE A 47 -3.02 -15.54 2.23
C ILE A 47 -2.62 -14.09 2.48
N VAL A 48 -2.80 -13.59 3.71
CA VAL A 48 -2.48 -12.21 4.08
C VAL A 48 -0.98 -11.97 3.99
N VAL A 49 -0.19 -12.95 4.44
CA VAL A 49 1.29 -12.90 4.34
C VAL A 49 1.73 -12.89 2.87
N ALA A 50 1.18 -13.76 2.03
CA ALA A 50 1.52 -13.79 0.61
C ALA A 50 1.19 -12.47 -0.10
N LEU A 51 0.03 -11.87 0.20
CA LEU A 51 -0.35 -10.57 -0.34
C LEU A 51 0.59 -9.45 0.11
N ALA A 52 1.01 -9.45 1.37
CA ALA A 52 1.96 -8.47 1.90
C ALA A 52 3.34 -8.58 1.22
N LEU A 53 3.82 -9.82 0.99
CA LEU A 53 5.05 -10.06 0.24
C LEU A 53 4.95 -9.56 -1.21
N PHE A 54 3.82 -9.82 -1.87
CA PHE A 54 3.58 -9.32 -3.22
C PHE A 54 3.54 -7.79 -3.26
N SER A 55 2.80 -7.16 -2.33
CA SER A 55 2.77 -5.70 -2.17
C SER A 55 4.15 -5.11 -1.90
N SER A 56 5.01 -5.81 -1.16
CA SER A 56 6.38 -5.35 -0.87
C SER A 56 7.29 -5.42 -2.09
N THR A 57 6.97 -6.30 -3.05
CA THR A 57 7.72 -6.45 -4.31
C THR A 57 7.30 -5.40 -5.34
N LEU A 58 6.05 -4.93 -5.28
CA LEU A 58 5.55 -3.89 -6.18
C LEU A 58 6.11 -2.52 -5.80
N SER A 59 6.79 -1.88 -6.76
CA SER A 59 7.34 -0.52 -6.61
C SER A 59 6.82 0.41 -7.70
N GLY A 60 7.05 1.71 -7.55
CA GLY A 60 6.69 2.71 -8.57
C GLY A 60 7.34 2.45 -9.93
N PHE A 61 8.49 1.76 -9.95
CA PHE A 61 9.12 1.30 -11.18
C PHE A 61 8.25 0.29 -11.94
N GLY A 62 7.60 -0.64 -11.23
CA GLY A 62 6.74 -1.65 -11.87
C GLY A 62 5.54 -1.04 -12.60
N PHE A 63 4.96 0.04 -12.05
CA PHE A 63 3.76 0.67 -12.63
C PHE A 63 4.07 1.78 -13.64
N VAL A 64 5.12 2.57 -13.44
CA VAL A 64 5.43 3.73 -14.29
C VAL A 64 6.72 3.53 -15.07
N GLY A 65 7.76 3.02 -14.41
CA GLY A 65 9.10 2.86 -15.00
C GLY A 65 9.18 1.80 -16.10
N GLY A 66 8.66 0.60 -15.86
CA GLY A 66 8.66 -0.51 -16.82
C GLY A 66 7.93 -0.15 -18.12
N PRO A 67 6.66 0.28 -18.07
CA PRO A 67 5.94 0.74 -19.26
C PRO A 67 6.63 1.93 -19.95
N GLY A 68 7.22 2.86 -19.18
CA GLY A 68 7.98 3.98 -19.73
C GLY A 68 9.25 3.55 -20.47
N LEU A 69 9.97 2.55 -19.96
CA LEU A 69 11.13 1.98 -20.63
C LEU A 69 10.74 1.27 -21.92
N VAL A 70 9.70 0.42 -21.88
CA VAL A 70 9.17 -0.26 -23.08
C VAL A 70 8.75 0.78 -24.12
N TYR A 71 7.99 1.80 -23.72
CA TYR A 71 7.60 2.90 -24.61
C TYR A 71 8.82 3.61 -25.25
N SER A 72 9.93 3.76 -24.52
CA SER A 72 11.14 4.43 -25.03
C SER A 72 12.01 3.55 -25.93
N ILE A 73 12.03 2.23 -25.73
CA ILE A 73 12.88 1.30 -26.49
C ILE A 73 12.15 0.63 -27.65
N GLY A 74 10.81 0.68 -27.67
CA GLY A 74 9.94 0.02 -28.65
C GLY A 74 9.29 -1.24 -28.09
#